data_AF-A0A7V6HHH5-F1
#
_entry.id   AF-A0A7V6HHH5-F1
#
_cell.length_a   1.000
_cell.length_b   1.000
_cell.length_c   1.000
_cell.angle_alpha   90.00
_cell.angle_beta   90.00
_cell.angle_gamma   90.00
#
_symmetry.space_group_name_H-M   'P 1'
#
loop_
_entity.id
_entity.type
_entity.pdbx_description
1 polymer ?
#
loop_
_entity_poly.entity_id
_entity_poly.type
_entity_poly.pdbx_seq_one_letter_code
_entity_poly.pdbx_strand_id
1 'polypeptide(L)'
;MAWQGEQAPAMNWHNFENKRILGTVPVESDGSAYFEVPGNTFVFFQALDENGMMIQSMRSGAYVQPGETYGCVGCHENRVGDIPPVTTPPLAMRRKPDTLKGWYGPPRIFSFQKEVQPIFDRHCVTCHDYGKKAGERLNLSGDRDSVFCTSYVDLWALGVITCVGGGPAEVQQAYSWGSHPSRLIQKVRSGHGKVASNAEVLDRLITWVDLNAPYYPEYASAYPQNLGGRSPLTMAEVDRLKVLTGVQISDKFSARQRAQLSFARPERSRILAGATNDAARAEALALIQEGARRLRDKPRADMDGFAACVRDQAREAVYQARWERELRAYAAIREGRRVYDEEQQTPEEATQ
;
A
#
# COMPACT_ATOMS: atom_id res chain seq x y z
N MET A 1 -23.97 1.22 1.96
CA MET A 1 -23.24 2.34 1.32
C MET A 1 -21.80 2.30 1.83
N ALA A 2 -20.85 1.89 0.99
CA ALA A 2 -19.45 1.80 1.37
C ALA A 2 -18.78 3.16 1.18
N TRP A 3 -18.45 3.83 2.29
CA TRP A 3 -17.57 4.99 2.31
C TRP A 3 -16.17 4.54 1.90
N GLN A 4 -15.82 4.72 0.63
CA GLN A 4 -14.47 4.58 0.14
C GLN A 4 -14.17 5.87 -0.63
N GLY A 5 -13.37 6.73 0.00
CA GLY A 5 -12.99 8.03 -0.55
C GLY A 5 -12.13 7.91 -1.80
N GLU A 6 -12.00 9.02 -2.53
CA GLU A 6 -11.06 9.17 -3.63
C GLU A 6 -9.91 10.05 -3.11
N GLN A 7 -8.67 9.60 -3.27
CA GLN A 7 -7.49 10.39 -2.93
C GLN A 7 -6.68 10.65 -4.19
N ALA A 8 -6.32 11.91 -4.40
CA ALA A 8 -5.32 12.32 -5.38
C ALA A 8 -4.12 12.90 -4.61
N PRO A 9 -2.95 12.24 -4.62
CA PRO A 9 -2.62 11.08 -5.42
C PRO A 9 -3.14 9.76 -4.83
N ALA A 10 -3.50 8.84 -5.71
CA ALA A 10 -3.99 7.52 -5.36
C ALA A 10 -2.87 6.68 -4.72
N MET A 11 -3.22 5.92 -3.69
CA MET A 11 -2.28 5.08 -2.94
C MET A 11 -2.54 3.59 -3.15
N ASN A 12 -3.80 3.15 -3.03
CA ASN A 12 -4.27 1.80 -3.31
C ASN A 12 -5.82 1.82 -3.46
N TRP A 13 -6.48 0.68 -3.71
CA TRP A 13 -7.94 0.64 -3.93
C TRP A 13 -8.79 0.70 -2.65
N HIS A 14 -8.28 0.19 -1.54
CA HIS A 14 -9.08 -0.06 -0.33
C HIS A 14 -8.70 0.85 0.85
N ASN A 15 -7.60 1.57 0.74
CA ASN A 15 -7.11 2.48 1.75
C ASN A 15 -6.25 3.61 1.19
N PHE A 16 -5.83 4.48 2.10
CA PHE A 16 -5.11 5.70 1.77
C PHE A 16 -3.68 5.71 2.30
N GLU A 17 -3.30 4.77 3.16
CA GLU A 17 -1.97 4.74 3.75
C GLU A 17 -0.97 3.84 3.02
N ASN A 18 0.31 4.22 3.15
CA ASN A 18 1.41 3.29 2.97
C ASN A 18 1.66 2.49 4.28
N LYS A 19 2.31 1.34 4.16
CA LYS A 19 2.57 0.43 5.29
C LYS A 19 4.01 -0.06 5.26
N ARG A 20 4.54 -0.45 6.42
CA ARG A 20 5.81 -1.16 6.55
C ARG A 20 5.64 -2.29 7.55
N ILE A 21 6.29 -3.42 7.30
CA ILE A 21 6.35 -4.51 8.26
C ILE A 21 7.53 -4.25 9.19
N LEU A 22 7.25 -4.17 10.48
CA LEU A 22 8.30 -4.02 11.49
C LEU A 22 8.88 -5.37 11.91
N GLY A 23 8.06 -6.41 11.93
CA GLY A 23 8.45 -7.79 12.17
C GLY A 23 7.30 -8.60 12.78
N THR A 24 7.58 -9.87 13.02
CA THR A 24 6.68 -10.80 13.72
C THR A 24 7.32 -11.22 15.04
N VAL A 25 6.50 -11.35 16.08
CA VAL A 25 6.91 -11.79 17.42
C VAL A 25 6.11 -13.02 17.83
N PRO A 26 6.67 -13.93 18.64
CA PRO A 26 5.94 -15.10 19.09
C PRO A 26 4.81 -14.70 20.05
N VAL A 27 3.77 -15.53 20.06
CA VAL A 27 2.70 -15.51 21.08
C VAL A 27 2.90 -16.73 21.96
N GLU A 28 2.89 -16.53 23.27
CA GLU A 28 3.02 -17.60 24.26
C GLU A 28 1.79 -18.51 24.29
N SER A 29 1.89 -19.68 24.92
CA SER A 29 0.78 -20.64 25.00
C SER A 29 -0.44 -20.13 25.76
N ASP A 30 -0.28 -19.09 26.60
CA ASP A 30 -1.37 -18.40 27.30
C ASP A 30 -1.97 -17.23 26.48
N GLY A 31 -1.54 -17.05 25.23
CA GLY A 31 -1.99 -15.99 24.34
C GLY A 31 -1.27 -14.64 24.53
N SER A 32 -0.31 -14.55 25.45
CA SER A 32 0.40 -13.30 25.74
C SER A 32 1.56 -13.03 24.78
N ALA A 33 1.82 -11.75 24.52
CA ALA A 33 2.97 -11.28 23.75
C ALA A 33 3.56 -10.03 24.41
N TYR A 34 4.90 -9.91 24.44
CA TYR A 34 5.60 -8.78 25.02
C TYR A 34 6.83 -8.43 24.17
N PHE A 35 6.84 -7.23 23.61
CA PHE A 35 7.81 -6.84 22.59
C PHE A 35 8.04 -5.33 22.54
N GLU A 36 9.18 -4.93 22.01
CA GLU A 36 9.53 -3.53 21.78
C GLU A 36 8.96 -3.03 20.45
N VAL A 37 8.54 -1.77 20.40
CA VAL A 37 8.13 -1.07 19.18
C VAL A 37 8.88 0.26 19.05
N PRO A 38 9.00 0.83 17.84
CA PRO A 38 9.56 2.16 17.68
C PRO A 38 8.75 3.21 18.45
N GLY A 39 9.41 3.99 19.30
CA GLY A 39 8.81 5.14 19.94
C GLY A 39 8.40 6.20 18.93
N ASN A 40 7.42 7.02 19.28
CA ASN A 40 6.91 8.11 18.46
C ASN A 40 6.48 7.69 17.05
N THR A 41 5.98 6.47 16.94
CA THR A 41 5.54 5.87 15.68
C THR A 41 4.16 5.27 15.89
N PHE A 42 3.24 5.58 14.98
CA PHE A 42 1.95 4.91 14.94
C PHE A 42 2.11 3.47 14.45
N VAL A 43 1.76 2.50 15.28
CA VAL A 43 1.88 1.06 14.99
C VAL A 43 0.53 0.37 15.14
N PHE A 44 0.31 -0.70 14.40
CA PHE A 44 -0.86 -1.55 14.55
C PHE A 44 -0.43 -3.02 14.52
N PHE A 45 -1.27 -3.90 15.05
CA PHE A 45 -0.95 -5.31 15.23
C PHE A 45 -1.91 -6.20 14.44
N GLN A 46 -1.39 -7.34 14.01
CA GLN A 46 -2.16 -8.42 13.40
C GLN A 46 -1.90 -9.70 14.17
N ALA A 47 -2.97 -10.40 14.55
CA ALA A 47 -2.86 -11.76 15.08
C ALA A 47 -2.76 -12.72 13.90
N LEU A 48 -1.75 -13.60 13.91
CA LEU A 48 -1.46 -14.53 12.83
C LEU A 48 -1.71 -15.98 13.29
N ASP A 49 -2.12 -16.84 12.37
CA ASP A 49 -2.24 -18.29 12.58
C ASP A 49 -0.88 -18.99 12.42
N GLU A 50 -0.85 -20.32 12.56
CA GLU A 50 0.36 -21.13 12.42
C GLU A 50 0.98 -21.10 11.01
N ASN A 51 0.24 -20.61 10.01
CA ASN A 51 0.67 -20.45 8.62
C ASN A 51 1.13 -19.02 8.31
N GLY A 52 1.18 -18.13 9.31
CA GLY A 52 1.51 -16.72 9.13
C GLY A 52 0.37 -15.91 8.49
N MET A 53 -0.84 -16.45 8.44
CA MET A 53 -2.02 -15.79 7.86
C MET A 53 -2.76 -14.98 8.92
N MET A 54 -3.23 -13.79 8.56
CA MET A 54 -3.93 -12.91 9.49
C MET A 54 -5.30 -13.47 9.90
N ILE A 55 -5.44 -13.74 11.20
CA ILE A 55 -6.72 -14.04 11.85
C ILE A 55 -7.54 -12.75 12.02
N GLN A 56 -6.89 -11.69 12.50
CA GLN A 56 -7.52 -10.42 12.82
C GLN A 56 -6.50 -9.29 12.75
N SER A 57 -6.94 -8.12 12.28
CA SER A 57 -6.13 -6.89 12.30
C SER A 57 -6.73 -5.86 13.23
N MET A 58 -5.87 -5.20 13.99
CA MET A 58 -6.19 -3.89 14.54
C MET A 58 -6.45 -2.92 13.37
N ARG A 59 -7.62 -2.28 13.36
CA ARG A 59 -7.98 -1.21 12.41
C ARG A 59 -7.85 0.20 13.02
N SER A 60 -7.33 0.27 14.24
CA SER A 60 -6.78 1.45 14.90
C SER A 60 -5.25 1.27 15.03
N GLY A 61 -4.60 2.07 15.87
CA GLY A 61 -3.19 1.85 16.20
C GLY A 61 -2.90 2.20 17.65
N ALA A 62 -1.67 1.90 18.04
CA ALA A 62 -1.04 2.30 19.28
C ALA A 62 0.08 3.29 18.96
N TYR A 63 0.36 4.12 19.95
CA TYR A 63 1.47 5.06 19.94
C TYR A 63 2.07 5.04 21.33
N VAL A 64 3.39 4.91 21.41
CA VAL A 64 4.12 4.92 22.68
C VAL A 64 5.29 5.88 22.60
N GLN A 65 5.56 6.57 23.69
CA GLN A 65 6.75 7.42 23.85
C GLN A 65 7.99 6.55 24.13
N PRO A 66 9.21 7.05 23.83
CA PRO A 66 10.44 6.37 24.23
C PRO A 66 10.48 6.07 25.74
N GLY A 67 10.65 4.81 26.11
CA GLY A 67 10.67 4.34 27.52
C GLY A 67 9.30 4.07 28.13
N GLU A 68 8.20 4.35 27.42
CA GLU A 68 6.86 4.02 27.88
C GLU A 68 6.57 2.52 27.72
N THR A 69 5.88 1.94 28.71
CA THR A 69 5.31 0.59 28.61
C THR A 69 3.80 0.69 28.55
N TYR A 70 3.21 0.19 27.47
CA TYR A 70 1.77 0.15 27.24
C TYR A 70 1.29 -1.30 27.10
N GLY A 71 0.15 -1.63 27.70
CA GLY A 71 -0.44 -2.97 27.69
C GLY A 71 -1.91 -2.95 27.34
N CYS A 72 -2.42 -4.05 26.78
CA CYS A 72 -3.84 -4.27 26.55
C CYS A 72 -4.25 -5.66 27.06
N VAL A 73 -5.50 -5.79 27.52
CA VAL A 73 -6.04 -7.04 28.09
C VAL A 73 -6.35 -8.07 26.98
N GLY A 74 -6.73 -7.60 25.79
CA GLY A 74 -7.04 -8.45 24.65
C GLY A 74 -7.24 -7.67 23.35
N CYS A 75 -7.35 -8.38 22.24
CA CYS A 75 -7.51 -7.79 20.91
C CYS A 75 -8.90 -7.16 20.72
N HIS A 76 -8.98 -5.84 20.89
CA HIS A 76 -10.23 -5.05 20.86
C HIS A 76 -11.16 -5.29 22.07
N GLU A 77 -10.57 -5.70 23.21
CA GLU A 77 -11.27 -5.73 24.49
C GLU A 77 -11.56 -4.30 25.01
N ASN A 78 -12.54 -4.17 25.90
CA ASN A 78 -12.86 -2.88 26.49
C ASN A 78 -11.65 -2.28 27.21
N ARG A 79 -11.29 -1.04 26.84
CA ARG A 79 -10.16 -0.29 27.42
C ARG A 79 -10.54 0.50 28.67
N VAL A 80 -11.84 0.65 28.93
CA VAL A 80 -12.38 1.48 30.01
C VAL A 80 -13.44 0.67 30.76
N GLY A 81 -13.16 0.27 32.00
CA GLY A 81 -14.06 -0.52 32.82
C GLY A 81 -13.30 -1.44 33.77
N ASP A 82 -14.04 -2.39 34.37
CA ASP A 82 -13.48 -3.39 35.28
C ASP A 82 -12.57 -4.36 34.52
N ILE A 83 -11.27 -4.07 34.54
CA ILE A 83 -10.24 -5.01 34.12
C ILE A 83 -10.13 -6.07 35.21
N PRO A 84 -10.36 -7.36 34.92
CA PRO A 84 -10.21 -8.42 35.91
C PRO A 84 -8.80 -8.36 36.54
N PRO A 85 -8.68 -8.44 37.87
CA PRO A 85 -7.38 -8.39 38.52
C PRO A 85 -6.50 -9.54 37.99
N VAL A 86 -5.28 -9.19 37.55
CA VAL A 86 -4.31 -10.16 37.04
C VAL A 86 -3.80 -10.98 38.22
N THR A 87 -4.29 -12.21 38.35
CA THR A 87 -3.88 -13.13 39.44
C THR A 87 -2.55 -13.81 39.17
N THR A 88 -2.17 -13.93 37.89
CA THR A 88 -0.91 -14.54 37.45
C THR A 88 -0.31 -13.68 36.33
N PRO A 89 0.96 -13.23 36.44
CA PRO A 89 1.60 -12.49 35.37
C PRO A 89 1.64 -13.32 34.07
N PRO A 90 1.26 -12.72 32.92
CA PRO A 90 1.33 -13.37 31.62
C PRO A 90 2.72 -13.94 31.34
N LEU A 91 2.80 -15.08 30.65
CA LEU A 91 4.06 -15.77 30.37
C LEU A 91 5.08 -14.85 29.67
N ALA A 92 4.62 -14.04 28.71
CA ALA A 92 5.50 -13.15 27.94
C ALA A 92 6.18 -12.07 28.82
N MET A 93 5.54 -11.65 29.90
CA MET A 93 6.08 -10.65 30.84
C MET A 93 7.07 -11.25 31.85
N ARG A 94 7.29 -12.56 31.85
CA ARG A 94 8.28 -13.23 32.73
C ARG A 94 9.69 -13.22 32.14
N ARG A 95 9.84 -12.73 30.91
CA ARG A 95 11.11 -12.63 30.18
C ARG A 95 11.26 -11.24 29.58
N LYS A 96 12.43 -10.97 29.00
CA LYS A 96 12.69 -9.72 28.29
C LYS A 96 11.75 -9.59 27.07
N PRO A 97 11.37 -8.35 26.69
CA PRO A 97 10.54 -8.14 25.51
C PRO A 97 11.26 -8.62 24.25
N ASP A 98 10.50 -9.18 23.32
CA ASP A 98 10.99 -9.57 22.01
C ASP A 98 11.34 -8.34 21.16
N THR A 99 12.33 -8.50 20.28
CA THR A 99 12.73 -7.47 19.32
C THR A 99 12.21 -7.77 17.93
N LEU A 100 11.84 -6.71 17.21
CA LEU A 100 11.32 -6.79 15.85
C LEU A 100 12.46 -6.98 14.84
N LYS A 101 12.43 -8.09 14.09
CA LYS A 101 13.51 -8.51 13.18
C LYS A 101 13.30 -8.14 11.72
N GLY A 102 12.30 -7.30 11.41
CA GLY A 102 11.94 -6.96 10.03
C GLY A 102 11.21 -8.09 9.29
N TRP A 103 11.20 -7.99 7.96
CA TRP A 103 10.49 -8.92 7.07
C TRP A 103 11.24 -9.03 5.75
N TYR A 104 11.94 -10.17 5.58
CA TYR A 104 12.90 -10.41 4.49
C TYR A 104 13.85 -9.24 4.27
N GLY A 105 14.48 -8.78 5.36
CA GLY A 105 15.33 -7.59 5.40
C GLY A 105 14.80 -6.49 6.33
N PRO A 106 15.44 -5.31 6.33
CA PRO A 106 15.06 -4.21 7.20
C PRO A 106 13.66 -3.66 6.86
N PRO A 107 12.96 -3.05 7.84
CA PRO A 107 11.70 -2.37 7.61
C PRO A 107 11.80 -1.32 6.51
N ARG A 108 10.87 -1.38 5.57
CA ARG A 108 10.79 -0.48 4.41
C ARG A 108 9.34 -0.26 4.04
N ILE A 109 9.05 0.85 3.38
CA ILE A 109 7.69 1.09 2.90
C ILE A 109 7.35 0.09 1.81
N PHE A 110 6.20 -0.56 1.95
CA PHE A 110 5.73 -1.61 1.06
C PHE A 110 5.44 -1.06 -0.32
N SER A 111 5.96 -1.72 -1.35
CA SER A 111 5.68 -1.40 -2.75
C SER A 111 5.24 -2.65 -3.48
N PHE A 112 4.03 -2.63 -4.05
CA PHE A 112 3.52 -3.76 -4.83
C PHE A 112 4.48 -4.13 -5.98
N GLN A 113 5.03 -3.12 -6.66
CA GLN A 113 5.95 -3.32 -7.77
C GLN A 113 7.28 -3.96 -7.35
N LYS A 114 7.72 -3.76 -6.11
CA LYS A 114 8.99 -4.33 -5.61
C LYS A 114 8.80 -5.67 -4.89
N GLU A 115 7.68 -5.83 -4.17
CA GLU A 115 7.46 -6.98 -3.28
C GLU A 115 6.58 -8.07 -3.89
N VAL A 116 5.67 -7.74 -4.84
CA VAL A 116 4.62 -8.66 -5.32
C VAL A 116 4.69 -8.90 -6.83
N GLN A 117 4.77 -7.85 -7.65
CA GLN A 117 4.79 -8.01 -9.10
C GLN A 117 5.90 -8.97 -9.60
N PRO A 118 7.13 -8.97 -9.05
CA PRO A 118 8.17 -9.92 -9.47
C PRO A 118 7.79 -11.39 -9.27
N ILE A 119 6.92 -11.69 -8.29
CA ILE A 119 6.36 -13.02 -8.08
C ILE A 119 5.45 -13.38 -9.25
N PHE A 120 4.53 -12.48 -9.62
CA PHE A 120 3.64 -12.71 -10.76
C PHE A 120 4.41 -12.83 -12.06
N ASP A 121 5.43 -12.00 -12.29
CA ASP A 121 6.26 -12.06 -13.49
C ASP A 121 6.94 -13.43 -13.63
N ARG A 122 7.47 -13.98 -12.53
CA ARG A 122 8.16 -15.28 -12.54
C ARG A 122 7.20 -16.48 -12.62
N HIS A 123 6.07 -16.43 -11.92
CA HIS A 123 5.24 -17.61 -11.67
C HIS A 123 3.90 -17.62 -12.42
N CYS A 124 3.44 -16.48 -12.91
CA CYS A 124 2.06 -16.32 -13.38
C CYS A 124 1.94 -15.77 -14.80
N VAL A 125 2.76 -14.78 -15.17
CA VAL A 125 2.65 -14.03 -16.43
C VAL A 125 2.81 -14.93 -17.67
N THR A 126 3.55 -16.03 -17.59
CA THR A 126 3.66 -17.00 -18.71
C THR A 126 2.30 -17.48 -19.24
N CYS A 127 1.30 -17.58 -18.36
CA CYS A 127 -0.09 -17.93 -18.67
C CYS A 127 -1.06 -16.74 -18.56
N HIS A 128 -0.82 -15.83 -17.61
CA HIS A 128 -1.70 -14.71 -17.24
C HIS A 128 -1.21 -13.38 -17.80
N ASP A 129 -0.97 -13.30 -19.10
CA ASP A 129 -0.52 -12.09 -19.79
C ASP A 129 -1.43 -11.72 -20.97
N TYR A 130 -1.23 -10.53 -21.53
CA TYR A 130 -1.89 -10.09 -22.75
C TYR A 130 -1.73 -11.10 -23.89
N GLY A 131 -2.84 -11.43 -24.56
CA GLY A 131 -2.87 -12.40 -25.66
C GLY A 131 -2.78 -13.86 -25.20
N LYS A 132 -2.86 -14.15 -23.89
CA LYS A 132 -2.97 -15.51 -23.36
C LYS A 132 -4.39 -15.79 -22.89
N LYS A 133 -4.84 -17.04 -23.08
CA LYS A 133 -6.19 -17.49 -22.68
C LYS A 133 -6.49 -17.27 -21.19
N ALA A 134 -5.52 -17.47 -20.29
CA ALA A 134 -5.74 -17.21 -18.87
C ALA A 134 -5.71 -15.69 -18.55
N GLY A 135 -4.89 -14.92 -19.27
CA GLY A 135 -4.83 -13.45 -19.20
C GLY A 135 -6.13 -12.75 -19.59
N GLU A 136 -6.91 -13.32 -20.52
CA GLU A 136 -8.26 -12.83 -20.85
C GLU A 136 -9.19 -12.84 -19.63
N ARG A 137 -9.05 -13.86 -18.77
CA ARG A 137 -9.85 -14.00 -17.54
C ARG A 137 -9.28 -13.23 -16.37
N LEU A 138 -7.96 -13.22 -16.20
CA LEU A 138 -7.23 -12.49 -15.16
C LEU A 138 -5.84 -12.19 -15.70
N ASN A 139 -5.54 -10.92 -15.98
CA ASN A 139 -4.22 -10.51 -16.42
C ASN A 139 -3.36 -10.14 -15.20
N LEU A 140 -2.16 -10.72 -15.10
CA LEU A 140 -1.21 -10.52 -14.00
C LEU A 140 0.08 -9.82 -14.45
N SER A 141 0.10 -9.23 -15.65
CA SER A 141 1.23 -8.43 -16.13
C SER A 141 1.47 -7.18 -15.27
N GLY A 142 2.74 -6.81 -15.09
CA GLY A 142 3.15 -5.58 -14.40
C GLY A 142 2.99 -4.30 -15.21
N ASP A 143 2.41 -4.37 -16.42
CA ASP A 143 2.20 -3.24 -17.31
C ASP A 143 1.42 -2.13 -16.62
N ARG A 144 2.03 -0.94 -16.58
CA ARG A 144 1.45 0.25 -15.97
C ARG A 144 0.26 0.74 -16.79
N ASP A 145 -0.88 0.88 -16.13
CA ASP A 145 -2.09 1.55 -16.59
C ASP A 145 -2.07 3.01 -16.09
N SER A 146 -3.17 3.75 -16.27
CA SER A 146 -3.35 5.14 -15.86
C SER A 146 -2.93 5.42 -14.41
N VAL A 147 -3.44 4.65 -13.44
CA VAL A 147 -3.19 4.89 -12.00
C VAL A 147 -2.36 3.80 -11.36
N PHE A 148 -2.63 2.52 -11.63
CA PHE A 148 -1.89 1.38 -11.07
C PHE A 148 -1.30 0.53 -12.21
N CYS A 149 -0.89 -0.71 -11.95
CA CYS A 149 -0.57 -1.67 -13.01
C CYS A 149 -1.70 -2.66 -13.26
N THR A 150 -1.62 -3.36 -14.39
CA THR A 150 -2.64 -4.25 -14.92
C THR A 150 -3.03 -5.34 -13.92
N SER A 151 -2.04 -6.03 -13.33
CA SER A 151 -2.28 -7.11 -12.36
C SER A 151 -3.07 -6.64 -11.15
N TYR A 152 -2.69 -5.49 -10.57
CA TYR A 152 -3.33 -4.92 -9.40
C TYR A 152 -4.78 -4.51 -9.70
N VAL A 153 -5.02 -3.84 -10.83
CA VAL A 153 -6.36 -3.44 -11.26
C VAL A 153 -7.24 -4.65 -11.54
N ASP A 154 -6.76 -5.64 -12.29
CA ASP A 154 -7.56 -6.83 -12.63
C ASP A 154 -7.88 -7.67 -11.38
N LEU A 155 -6.94 -7.86 -10.46
CA LEU A 155 -7.17 -8.59 -9.19
C LEU A 155 -8.27 -7.94 -8.35
N TRP A 156 -8.25 -6.61 -8.26
CA TRP A 156 -9.26 -5.82 -7.58
C TRP A 156 -10.62 -5.88 -8.30
N ALA A 157 -10.65 -5.52 -9.59
CA ALA A 157 -11.87 -5.43 -10.39
C ALA A 157 -12.66 -6.74 -10.34
N LEU A 158 -11.95 -7.87 -10.46
CA LEU A 158 -12.53 -9.21 -10.46
C LEU A 158 -12.76 -9.80 -9.06
N GLY A 159 -12.38 -9.09 -7.98
CA GLY A 159 -12.58 -9.53 -6.60
C GLY A 159 -11.84 -10.82 -6.29
N VAL A 160 -10.61 -10.96 -6.78
CA VAL A 160 -9.77 -12.16 -6.56
C VAL A 160 -9.14 -12.15 -5.16
N ILE A 161 -8.97 -10.96 -4.61
CA ILE A 161 -8.56 -10.70 -3.22
C ILE A 161 -9.72 -10.06 -2.44
N THR A 162 -9.75 -10.31 -1.14
CA THR A 162 -10.78 -9.84 -0.22
C THR A 162 -10.16 -8.85 0.75
N CYS A 163 -10.30 -7.57 0.43
CA CYS A 163 -9.79 -6.45 1.23
C CYS A 163 -10.95 -5.64 1.80
N VAL A 164 -10.69 -4.90 2.87
CA VAL A 164 -11.70 -4.06 3.55
C VAL A 164 -11.43 -2.59 3.25
N GLY A 165 -12.48 -1.84 2.92
CA GLY A 165 -12.38 -0.40 2.68
C GLY A 165 -12.25 0.40 3.99
N GLY A 166 -12.08 1.72 3.87
CA GLY A 166 -12.23 2.70 4.96
C GLY A 166 -13.65 2.85 5.52
N GLY A 167 -14.51 1.84 5.32
CA GLY A 167 -15.86 1.77 5.86
C GLY A 167 -15.88 1.78 7.39
N PRO A 168 -17.07 1.63 7.99
CA PRO A 168 -17.35 2.08 9.35
C PRO A 168 -16.47 1.41 10.41
N ALA A 169 -16.40 2.05 11.58
CA ALA A 169 -15.38 1.79 12.60
C ALA A 169 -15.52 0.42 13.27
N GLU A 170 -16.57 -0.36 12.96
CA GLU A 170 -16.79 -1.66 13.57
C GLU A 170 -15.65 -2.64 13.24
N VAL A 171 -15.37 -3.44 14.25
CA VAL A 171 -14.43 -4.55 14.19
C VAL A 171 -14.92 -5.55 13.15
N GLN A 172 -14.03 -5.89 12.23
CA GLN A 172 -14.31 -6.92 11.25
C GLN A 172 -14.30 -8.29 11.95
N GLN A 173 -15.11 -9.23 11.48
CA GLN A 173 -15.08 -10.59 12.03
C GLN A 173 -13.74 -11.25 11.75
N ALA A 174 -13.24 -12.07 12.68
CA ALA A 174 -12.02 -12.83 12.45
C ALA A 174 -12.14 -13.68 11.16
N TYR A 175 -11.04 -13.84 10.42
CA TYR A 175 -10.98 -14.57 9.15
C TYR A 175 -11.87 -14.01 8.01
N SER A 176 -12.57 -12.89 8.20
CA SER A 176 -13.55 -12.38 7.22
C SER A 176 -12.93 -11.62 6.04
N TRP A 177 -11.66 -11.24 6.14
CA TRP A 177 -10.92 -10.55 5.08
C TRP A 177 -9.45 -10.94 5.13
N GLY A 178 -8.65 -10.41 4.19
CA GLY A 178 -7.26 -10.77 4.04
C GLY A 178 -7.08 -12.08 3.29
N SER A 179 -6.04 -12.82 3.65
CA SER A 179 -5.51 -13.98 2.94
C SER A 179 -6.43 -15.20 3.04
N HIS A 180 -7.10 -15.43 4.17
CA HIS A 180 -8.03 -16.57 4.36
C HIS A 180 -9.18 -16.62 3.32
N PRO A 181 -9.99 -15.56 3.15
CA PRO A 181 -11.09 -15.58 2.19
C PRO A 181 -10.67 -15.22 0.75
N SER A 182 -9.38 -14.89 0.52
CA SER A 182 -8.91 -14.48 -0.80
C SER A 182 -8.71 -15.67 -1.73
N ARG A 183 -9.43 -15.67 -2.87
CA ARG A 183 -9.34 -16.73 -3.89
C ARG A 183 -7.94 -16.88 -4.46
N LEU A 184 -7.17 -15.79 -4.56
CA LEU A 184 -5.76 -15.84 -4.97
C LEU A 184 -4.96 -16.77 -4.06
N ILE A 185 -5.03 -16.56 -2.74
CA ILE A 185 -4.27 -17.29 -1.73
C ILE A 185 -4.70 -18.76 -1.68
N GLN A 186 -6.01 -19.02 -1.72
CA GLN A 186 -6.55 -20.39 -1.79
C GLN A 186 -6.00 -21.16 -2.99
N LYS A 187 -5.93 -20.53 -4.17
CA LYS A 187 -5.42 -21.18 -5.40
C LYS A 187 -3.92 -21.44 -5.36
N VAL A 188 -3.11 -20.50 -4.87
CA VAL A 188 -1.65 -20.72 -4.79
C VAL A 188 -1.31 -21.76 -3.72
N ARG A 189 -2.02 -21.77 -2.57
CA ARG A 189 -1.85 -22.80 -1.54
C ARG A 189 -2.27 -24.18 -2.01
N SER A 190 -3.23 -24.29 -2.93
CA SER A 190 -3.58 -25.56 -3.58
C SER A 190 -2.59 -26.02 -4.67
N GLY A 191 -1.41 -25.38 -4.77
CA GLY A 191 -0.31 -25.77 -5.66
C GLY A 191 -0.25 -25.03 -7.00
N HIS A 192 -1.16 -24.09 -7.28
CA HIS A 192 -1.12 -23.33 -8.54
C HIS A 192 0.16 -22.50 -8.67
N GLY A 193 0.80 -22.51 -9.84
CA GLY A 193 2.02 -21.76 -10.11
C GLY A 193 3.28 -22.25 -9.38
N LYS A 194 3.20 -23.39 -8.67
CA LYS A 194 4.27 -23.93 -7.80
C LYS A 194 4.78 -22.91 -6.77
N VAL A 195 3.94 -21.96 -6.38
CA VAL A 195 4.28 -20.93 -5.39
C VAL A 195 4.36 -21.55 -3.99
N ALA A 196 3.46 -22.49 -3.67
CA ALA A 196 3.44 -23.16 -2.37
C ALA A 196 4.73 -23.90 -2.01
N SER A 197 5.57 -24.26 -2.99
CA SER A 197 6.89 -24.88 -2.73
C SER A 197 7.98 -23.89 -2.35
N ASN A 198 7.70 -22.57 -2.36
CA ASN A 198 8.63 -21.53 -1.91
C ASN A 198 7.97 -20.72 -0.79
N ALA A 199 8.41 -20.95 0.45
CA ALA A 199 7.83 -20.37 1.65
C ALA A 199 7.85 -18.83 1.62
N GLU A 200 8.96 -18.21 1.21
CA GLU A 200 9.06 -16.75 1.13
C GLU A 200 8.11 -16.17 0.07
N VAL A 201 8.00 -16.81 -1.09
CA VAL A 201 7.10 -16.33 -2.16
C VAL A 201 5.64 -16.42 -1.71
N LEU A 202 5.27 -17.51 -1.03
CA LEU A 202 3.93 -17.65 -0.48
C LEU A 202 3.65 -16.61 0.61
N ASP A 203 4.58 -16.42 1.55
CA ASP A 203 4.46 -15.46 2.64
C ASP A 203 4.32 -14.02 2.14
N ARG A 204 5.05 -13.64 1.08
CA ARG A 204 4.91 -12.33 0.41
C ARG A 204 3.52 -12.07 -0.14
N LEU A 205 2.89 -13.09 -0.76
CA LEU A 205 1.52 -12.96 -1.25
C LEU A 205 0.51 -12.88 -0.10
N ILE A 206 0.66 -13.73 0.93
CA ILE A 206 -0.20 -13.73 2.13
C ILE A 206 -0.13 -12.36 2.80
N THR A 207 1.08 -11.93 3.16
CA THR A 207 1.37 -10.66 3.84
C THR A 207 0.85 -9.47 3.04
N TRP A 208 1.04 -9.44 1.72
CA TRP A 208 0.52 -8.35 0.90
C TRP A 208 -1.00 -8.21 1.02
N VAL A 209 -1.73 -9.32 0.92
CA VAL A 209 -3.20 -9.32 1.04
C VAL A 209 -3.62 -8.94 2.46
N ASP A 210 -2.92 -9.46 3.48
CA ASP A 210 -3.20 -9.20 4.90
C ASP A 210 -2.88 -7.76 5.32
N LEU A 211 -1.93 -7.10 4.65
CA LEU A 211 -1.70 -5.67 4.76
C LEU A 211 -2.79 -4.82 4.08
N ASN A 212 -3.90 -5.42 3.64
CA ASN A 212 -4.97 -4.77 2.89
C ASN A 212 -4.53 -4.30 1.48
N ALA A 213 -3.61 -5.05 0.86
CA ALA A 213 -3.15 -4.87 -0.51
C ALA A 213 -2.63 -3.46 -0.87
N PRO A 214 -1.63 -2.91 -0.15
CA PRO A 214 -1.01 -1.64 -0.51
C PRO A 214 -0.36 -1.71 -1.91
N TYR A 215 -0.34 -0.58 -2.62
CA TYR A 215 0.29 -0.46 -3.95
C TYR A 215 1.48 0.51 -3.94
N TYR A 216 1.23 1.80 -3.74
CA TYR A 216 2.26 2.84 -3.78
C TYR A 216 3.00 2.95 -2.45
N PRO A 217 4.34 3.12 -2.47
CA PRO A 217 5.10 3.38 -1.26
C PRO A 217 5.12 4.86 -0.85
N GLU A 218 4.70 5.77 -1.72
CA GLU A 218 4.96 7.22 -1.56
C GLU A 218 3.71 8.04 -1.88
N TYR A 219 3.42 9.03 -1.03
CA TYR A 219 2.32 9.99 -1.21
C TYR A 219 2.67 11.10 -2.19
N ALA A 220 3.93 11.43 -2.39
CA ALA A 220 4.31 12.44 -3.37
C ALA A 220 3.93 12.02 -4.80
N SER A 221 3.65 13.00 -5.66
CA SER A 221 3.27 12.75 -7.06
C SER A 221 4.14 13.50 -8.07
N ALA A 222 4.42 12.82 -9.18
CA ALA A 222 4.98 13.41 -10.39
C ALA A 222 3.90 14.09 -11.27
N TYR A 223 2.64 13.67 -11.15
CA TYR A 223 1.52 14.09 -12.01
C TYR A 223 0.30 14.55 -11.18
N PRO A 224 0.45 15.56 -10.31
CA PRO A 224 -0.59 15.92 -9.34
C PRO A 224 -1.89 16.47 -9.95
N GLN A 225 -1.89 16.89 -11.22
CA GLN A 225 -3.07 17.41 -11.92
C GLN A 225 -3.78 16.37 -12.79
N ASN A 226 -3.23 15.16 -12.92
CA ASN A 226 -3.75 14.14 -13.83
C ASN A 226 -4.61 13.13 -13.07
N LEU A 227 -5.29 12.23 -13.80
CA LEU A 227 -6.17 11.20 -13.25
C LEU A 227 -5.51 10.43 -12.08
N GLY A 228 -6.23 10.30 -10.97
CA GLY A 228 -5.76 9.73 -9.71
C GLY A 228 -4.50 10.39 -9.13
N GLY A 229 -4.08 11.57 -9.60
CA GLY A 229 -2.78 12.17 -9.30
C GLY A 229 -1.59 11.29 -9.69
N ARG A 230 -1.74 10.38 -10.65
CA ARG A 230 -0.72 9.39 -11.06
C ARG A 230 -0.55 9.27 -12.57
N SER A 231 -1.58 9.56 -13.35
CA SER A 231 -1.55 9.32 -14.80
C SER A 231 -0.52 10.17 -15.54
N PRO A 232 0.24 9.61 -16.50
CA PRO A 232 1.09 10.39 -17.40
C PRO A 232 0.31 11.11 -18.51
N LEU A 233 -0.96 10.73 -18.70
CA LEU A 233 -1.90 11.39 -19.61
C LEU A 233 -2.60 12.53 -18.88
N THR A 234 -2.71 13.66 -19.56
CA THR A 234 -3.53 14.81 -19.13
C THR A 234 -5.01 14.45 -19.18
N MET A 235 -5.84 15.21 -18.46
CA MET A 235 -7.30 15.00 -18.50
C MET A 235 -7.87 15.17 -19.92
N ALA A 236 -7.35 16.11 -20.71
CA ALA A 236 -7.76 16.32 -22.10
C ALA A 236 -7.44 15.10 -22.99
N GLU A 237 -6.30 14.45 -22.78
CA GLU A 237 -5.96 13.22 -23.51
C GLU A 237 -6.82 12.03 -23.08
N VAL A 238 -7.17 11.93 -21.79
CA VAL A 238 -8.12 10.93 -21.29
C VAL A 238 -9.50 11.14 -21.92
N ASP A 239 -9.98 12.37 -21.99
CA ASP A 239 -11.24 12.72 -22.67
C ASP A 239 -11.18 12.43 -24.17
N ARG A 240 -10.03 12.71 -24.80
CA ARG A 240 -9.82 12.38 -26.22
C ARG A 240 -9.86 10.87 -26.46
N LEU A 241 -9.22 10.07 -25.61
CA LEU A 241 -9.29 8.61 -25.68
C LEU A 241 -10.74 8.12 -25.59
N LYS A 242 -11.57 8.71 -24.73
CA LYS A 242 -13.00 8.42 -24.67
C LYS A 242 -13.71 8.72 -25.98
N VAL A 243 -13.44 9.87 -26.62
CA VAL A 243 -14.03 10.21 -27.92
C VAL A 243 -13.62 9.22 -29.00
N LEU A 244 -12.35 8.81 -29.02
CA LEU A 244 -11.81 7.92 -30.05
C LEU A 244 -12.31 6.47 -29.91
N THR A 245 -12.52 6.01 -28.68
CA THR A 245 -12.76 4.59 -28.36
C THR A 245 -14.13 4.29 -27.75
N GLY A 246 -14.90 5.32 -27.39
CA GLY A 246 -16.14 5.18 -26.62
C GLY A 246 -15.92 4.70 -25.17
N VAL A 247 -14.69 4.46 -24.73
CA VAL A 247 -14.38 3.92 -23.39
C VAL A 247 -13.96 5.04 -22.45
N GLN A 248 -14.71 5.23 -21.37
CA GLN A 248 -14.29 6.10 -20.26
C GLN A 248 -13.27 5.37 -19.38
N ILE A 249 -12.09 5.96 -19.19
CA ILE A 249 -11.15 5.49 -18.16
C ILE A 249 -11.66 5.99 -16.80
N SER A 250 -11.78 5.09 -15.83
CA SER A 250 -12.26 5.40 -14.49
C SER A 250 -11.27 4.95 -13.42
N ASP A 251 -11.01 5.84 -12.47
CA ASP A 251 -10.29 5.61 -11.21
C ASP A 251 -11.25 5.50 -10.01
N LYS A 252 -12.57 5.46 -10.27
CA LYS A 252 -13.58 5.32 -9.22
C LYS A 252 -13.66 3.87 -8.76
N PHE A 253 -13.64 3.68 -7.45
CA PHE A 253 -13.79 2.36 -6.84
C PHE A 253 -15.08 1.64 -7.29
N SER A 254 -16.20 2.35 -7.40
CA SER A 254 -17.47 1.74 -7.80
C SER A 254 -17.50 1.23 -9.24
N ALA A 255 -16.61 1.70 -10.12
CA ALA A 255 -16.59 1.31 -11.52
C ALA A 255 -16.15 -0.16 -11.72
N ARG A 256 -15.34 -0.70 -10.80
CA ARG A 256 -14.71 -2.03 -10.92
C ARG A 256 -14.15 -2.30 -12.32
N GLN A 257 -13.59 -1.27 -12.94
CA GLN A 257 -13.11 -1.33 -14.31
C GLN A 257 -11.79 -2.09 -14.33
N ARG A 258 -11.68 -3.08 -15.21
CA ARG A 258 -10.41 -3.76 -15.50
C ARG A 258 -9.44 -2.82 -16.22
N ALA A 259 -8.14 -3.10 -16.15
CA ALA A 259 -7.12 -2.22 -16.74
C ALA A 259 -7.39 -1.96 -18.23
N GLN A 260 -7.27 -0.69 -18.63
CA GLN A 260 -7.59 -0.23 -19.99
C GLN A 260 -6.34 0.06 -20.83
N LEU A 261 -5.29 0.60 -20.20
CA LEU A 261 -4.04 0.97 -20.86
C LEU A 261 -2.91 0.02 -20.48
N SER A 262 -1.98 -0.15 -21.41
CA SER A 262 -0.63 -0.64 -21.11
C SER A 262 0.38 0.34 -21.68
N PHE A 263 1.12 1.04 -20.81
CA PHE A 263 2.20 1.91 -21.25
C PHE A 263 3.48 1.14 -21.60
N ALA A 264 3.64 -0.08 -21.11
CA ALA A 264 4.77 -0.93 -21.48
C ALA A 264 4.61 -1.51 -22.89
N ARG A 265 3.36 -1.81 -23.28
CA ARG A 265 2.97 -2.39 -24.57
C ARG A 265 1.71 -1.68 -25.10
N PRO A 266 1.84 -0.44 -25.61
CA PRO A 266 0.71 0.39 -26.03
C PRO A 266 -0.30 -0.31 -26.93
N GLU A 267 0.17 -1.14 -27.86
CA GLU A 267 -0.64 -1.92 -28.80
C GLU A 267 -1.51 -3.01 -28.15
N ARG A 268 -1.20 -3.40 -26.90
CA ARG A 268 -1.97 -4.37 -26.10
C ARG A 268 -3.06 -3.71 -25.25
N SER A 269 -3.15 -2.38 -25.25
CA SER A 269 -4.15 -1.63 -24.48
C SER A 269 -5.57 -2.04 -24.89
N ARG A 270 -6.37 -2.50 -23.93
CA ARG A 270 -7.75 -2.96 -24.16
C ARG A 270 -8.63 -1.88 -24.76
N ILE A 271 -8.37 -0.62 -24.41
CA ILE A 271 -9.12 0.54 -24.89
C ILE A 271 -9.17 0.63 -26.43
N LEU A 272 -8.13 0.14 -27.11
CA LEU A 272 -8.02 0.21 -28.57
C LEU A 272 -9.08 -0.65 -29.30
N ALA A 273 -9.64 -1.65 -28.63
CA ALA A 273 -10.73 -2.45 -29.19
C ALA A 273 -12.03 -1.66 -29.38
N GLY A 274 -12.19 -0.53 -28.67
CA GLY A 274 -13.34 0.36 -28.80
C GLY A 274 -13.21 1.40 -29.92
N ALA A 275 -12.04 1.49 -30.58
CA ALA A 275 -11.81 2.52 -31.60
C ALA A 275 -12.85 2.47 -32.73
N THR A 276 -13.38 3.63 -33.10
CA THR A 276 -14.48 3.73 -34.08
C THR A 276 -14.06 3.44 -35.53
N ASN A 277 -12.79 3.65 -35.85
CA ASN A 277 -12.17 3.36 -37.15
C ASN A 277 -10.64 3.30 -37.01
N ASP A 278 -9.93 2.95 -38.08
CA ASP A 278 -8.47 2.80 -38.07
C ASP A 278 -7.72 4.11 -37.75
N ALA A 279 -8.23 5.26 -38.20
CA ALA A 279 -7.63 6.55 -37.89
C ALA A 279 -7.78 6.86 -36.39
N ALA A 280 -8.95 6.62 -35.81
CA ALA A 280 -9.18 6.79 -34.38
C ALA A 280 -8.34 5.83 -33.55
N ARG A 281 -8.16 4.59 -34.02
CA ARG A 281 -7.29 3.59 -33.38
C ARG A 281 -5.82 4.04 -33.41
N ALA A 282 -5.35 4.56 -34.53
CA ALA A 282 -3.98 5.05 -34.68
C ALA A 282 -3.72 6.27 -33.76
N GLU A 283 -4.67 7.21 -33.70
CA GLU A 283 -4.57 8.37 -32.80
C GLU A 283 -4.59 7.94 -31.33
N ALA A 284 -5.48 7.04 -30.93
CA ALA A 284 -5.54 6.53 -29.57
C ALA A 284 -4.23 5.82 -29.18
N LEU A 285 -3.66 5.03 -30.08
CA LEU A 285 -2.37 4.38 -29.87
C LEU A 285 -1.24 5.41 -29.69
N ALA A 286 -1.23 6.47 -30.49
CA ALA A 286 -0.23 7.54 -30.39
C ALA A 286 -0.31 8.27 -29.03
N LEU A 287 -1.51 8.53 -28.52
CA LEU A 287 -1.70 9.11 -27.18
C LEU A 287 -1.13 8.21 -26.08
N ILE A 288 -1.36 6.89 -26.17
CA ILE A 288 -0.84 5.92 -25.20
C ILE A 288 0.69 5.84 -25.28
N GLN A 289 1.26 5.86 -26.49
CA GLN A 289 2.71 5.89 -26.70
C GLN A 289 3.35 7.15 -26.13
N GLU A 290 2.69 8.29 -26.26
CA GLU A 290 3.14 9.54 -25.65
C GLU A 290 3.07 9.48 -24.11
N GLY A 291 2.00 8.92 -23.54
CA GLY A 291 1.94 8.63 -22.11
C GLY A 291 3.08 7.70 -21.64
N ALA A 292 3.40 6.68 -22.42
CA ALA A 292 4.52 5.78 -22.16
C ALA A 292 5.88 6.49 -22.22
N ARG A 293 6.07 7.41 -23.17
CA ARG A 293 7.27 8.25 -23.26
C ARG A 293 7.39 9.13 -22.01
N ARG A 294 6.32 9.81 -21.61
CA ARG A 294 6.32 10.65 -20.39
C ARG A 294 6.61 9.86 -19.12
N LEU A 295 6.18 8.61 -19.00
CA LEU A 295 6.53 7.76 -17.85
C LEU A 295 8.01 7.40 -17.80
N ARG A 296 8.66 7.21 -18.96
CA ARG A 296 10.10 6.98 -19.00
C ARG A 296 10.87 8.23 -18.60
N ASP A 297 10.45 9.40 -19.09
CA ASP A 297 11.12 10.67 -18.81
C ASP A 297 10.86 11.17 -17.38
N LYS A 298 9.65 10.93 -16.86
CA LYS A 298 9.21 11.36 -15.53
C LYS A 298 8.56 10.17 -14.80
N PRO A 299 9.37 9.29 -14.19
CA PRO A 299 8.86 8.09 -13.54
C PRO A 299 7.84 8.41 -12.43
N ARG A 300 6.91 7.49 -12.20
CA ARG A 300 5.96 7.54 -11.08
C ARG A 300 6.57 6.96 -9.81
N ALA A 301 5.90 7.16 -8.68
CA ALA A 301 6.30 6.64 -7.37
C ALA A 301 6.43 5.10 -7.29
N ASP A 302 5.91 4.37 -8.28
CA ASP A 302 6.05 2.93 -8.44
C ASP A 302 7.19 2.53 -9.40
N MET A 303 8.07 3.46 -9.78
CA MET A 303 9.18 3.29 -10.71
C MET A 303 10.49 3.81 -10.10
N ASP A 304 11.61 3.22 -10.50
CA ASP A 304 12.92 3.73 -10.15
C ASP A 304 13.17 5.07 -10.87
N GLY A 305 13.91 5.97 -10.21
CA GLY A 305 14.14 7.34 -10.71
C GLY A 305 12.96 8.30 -10.50
N PHE A 306 11.98 7.94 -9.67
CA PHE A 306 10.89 8.83 -9.29
C PHE A 306 11.40 10.16 -8.71
N ALA A 307 10.84 11.26 -9.21
CA ALA A 307 10.99 12.59 -8.62
C ALA A 307 9.61 13.22 -8.42
N ALA A 308 9.35 13.69 -7.20
CA ALA A 308 8.14 14.40 -6.84
C ALA A 308 8.02 15.73 -7.59
N CYS A 309 6.80 16.25 -7.74
CA CYS A 309 6.59 17.60 -8.24
C CYS A 309 7.15 18.65 -7.28
N VAL A 310 7.42 19.86 -7.78
CA VAL A 310 8.00 20.99 -7.00
C VAL A 310 7.25 21.25 -5.70
N ARG A 311 5.90 21.19 -5.74
CA ARG A 311 5.07 21.41 -4.55
C ARG A 311 5.32 20.36 -3.47
N ASP A 312 5.40 19.09 -3.86
CA ASP A 312 5.60 18.00 -2.90
C ASP A 312 7.06 17.95 -2.41
N GLN A 313 8.03 18.34 -3.24
CA GLN A 313 9.41 18.57 -2.79
C GLN A 313 9.50 19.67 -1.72
N ALA A 314 8.78 20.78 -1.89
CA ALA A 314 8.75 21.85 -0.89
C ALA A 314 8.09 21.38 0.43
N ARG A 315 7.04 20.57 0.36
CA ARG A 315 6.42 19.95 1.54
C ARG A 315 7.38 19.03 2.28
N GLU A 316 8.12 18.22 1.53
CA GLU A 316 9.13 17.32 2.09
C GLU A 316 10.25 18.09 2.78
N ALA A 317 10.74 19.18 2.18
CA ALA A 317 11.76 20.02 2.80
C ALA A 317 11.30 20.60 4.15
N VAL A 318 10.03 21.03 4.25
CA VAL A 318 9.44 21.50 5.52
C VAL A 318 9.33 20.36 6.54
N TYR A 319 8.92 19.16 6.10
CA TYR A 319 8.83 17.98 6.97
C TYR A 319 10.22 17.62 7.53
N GLN A 320 11.24 17.51 6.68
CA GLN A 320 12.61 17.17 7.10
C GLN A 320 13.18 18.20 8.07
N ALA A 321 13.00 19.49 7.81
CA ALA A 321 13.47 20.54 8.72
C ALA A 321 12.81 20.45 10.11
N ARG A 322 11.52 20.09 10.18
CA ARG A 322 10.81 19.86 11.45
C ARG A 322 11.28 18.57 12.13
N TRP A 323 11.48 17.51 11.37
CA TRP A 323 11.96 16.24 11.89
C TRP A 323 13.36 16.35 12.49
N GLU A 324 14.27 17.08 11.83
CA GLU A 324 15.61 17.36 12.36
C GLU A 324 15.57 18.14 13.68
N ARG A 325 14.64 19.10 13.82
CA ARG A 325 14.42 19.82 15.09
C ARG A 325 13.97 18.88 16.20
N GLU A 326 13.01 18.00 15.92
CA GLU A 326 12.53 16.99 16.86
C GLU A 326 13.67 16.05 17.30
N LEU A 327 14.49 15.58 16.36
CA LEU A 327 15.66 14.74 16.66
C LEU A 327 16.69 15.45 17.54
N ARG A 328 16.93 16.76 17.32
CA ARG A 328 17.79 17.58 18.18
C ARG A 328 17.24 17.66 19.61
N ALA A 329 15.92 17.84 19.76
CA ALA A 329 15.27 17.86 21.06
C ALA A 329 15.43 16.52 21.80
N TYR A 330 15.21 15.38 21.12
CA TYR A 330 15.41 14.06 21.72
C TYR A 330 16.87 13.79 22.11
N ALA A 331 17.83 14.21 21.29
CA ALA A 331 19.24 14.09 21.63
C ALA A 331 19.60 14.90 22.90
N ALA A 332 19.10 16.13 22.99
CA ALA A 332 19.30 16.98 24.16
C ALA A 332 18.71 16.37 25.43
N ILE A 333 17.48 15.84 25.38
CA ILE A 333 16.83 15.17 26.51
C ILE A 333 17.68 13.99 27.02
N ARG A 334 18.19 13.14 26.12
CA ARG A 334 19.05 12.00 26.49
C ARG A 334 20.35 12.43 27.17
N GLU A 335 20.87 13.60 26.82
CA GLU A 335 22.09 14.17 27.38
C GLU A 335 21.84 15.08 28.60
N GLY A 336 20.59 15.18 29.08
CA GLY A 336 20.23 16.07 30.19
C GLY A 336 20.30 17.57 29.86
N ARG A 337 20.34 17.92 28.57
CA ARG A 337 20.37 19.30 28.07
C ARG A 337 18.97 19.79 27.70
N ARG A 338 18.81 21.11 27.56
CA ARG A 338 17.60 21.75 27.03
C ARG A 338 17.91 22.34 25.66
N VAL A 339 16.96 22.20 24.74
CA VAL A 339 16.94 22.88 23.44
C VAL A 339 15.58 23.56 23.35
N TYR A 340 15.58 24.83 22.98
CA TYR A 340 14.38 25.64 22.78
C TYR A 340 14.16 25.81 21.29
N ASP A 341 12.90 25.97 20.89
CA ASP A 341 12.59 26.35 19.52
C ASP A 341 13.24 27.71 19.23
N GLU A 342 13.91 27.82 18.07
CA GLU A 342 14.36 29.11 17.57
C GLU A 342 13.11 29.99 17.41
N GLU A 343 13.07 31.17 18.07
CA GLU A 343 11.98 32.13 17.94
C GLU A 343 11.65 32.30 16.45
N GLN A 344 10.39 32.14 16.08
CA GLN A 344 9.95 32.42 14.72
C GLN A 344 10.17 33.91 14.45
N GLN A 345 11.34 34.29 13.96
CA GLN A 345 11.56 35.61 13.41
C GLN A 345 10.61 35.76 12.22
N THR A 346 9.49 36.45 12.44
CA THR A 346 8.64 36.93 11.37
C THR A 346 9.44 37.94 10.55
N PRO A 347 9.30 37.97 9.21
CA PRO A 347 10.04 38.88 8.34
C PRO A 347 9.57 40.34 8.42
N GLU A 348 9.27 40.86 9.62
CA GLU A 348 8.90 42.26 9.86
C GLU A 348 9.93 43.05 10.71
N GLU A 349 10.94 42.41 11.30
CA GLU A 349 11.94 43.11 12.13
C GLU A 349 13.32 43.29 11.44
N ALA A 350 13.36 43.31 10.10
CA ALA A 350 14.56 43.61 9.32
C ALA A 350 14.56 45.05 8.73
N THR A 351 13.85 45.98 9.36
CA THR A 351 13.93 47.41 9.01
C THR A 351 13.88 48.30 10.25
N GLN A 352 15.02 48.46 10.93
CA GLN A 352 15.43 49.71 11.58
C GLN A 352 16.93 49.89 11.41
#